data_AF-C8BNY5-F1
#
_entry.id   AF-C8BNY5-F1
#
_cell.length_a   1.000
_cell.length_b   1.000
_cell.length_c   1.000
_cell.angle_alpha   90.00
_cell.angle_beta   90.00
_cell.angle_gamma   90.00
#
_symmetry.space_group_name_H-M   'P 1'
#
loop_
_entity.id
_entity.type
_entity.pdbx_description
1 polymer ?
#
loop_
_entity_poly.entity_id
_entity_poly.type
_entity_poly.pdbx_seq_one_letter_code
_entity_poly.pdbx_strand_id
1 'polypeptide(L)'
;FVRFDSDAESPREEPRAPWVEQEGPEYWDRNTRICKAETQTYRVNLRTLLRYYNQSEAGSHTFQNMYGCDLGPDGRLLRGYEQFAYDGKDYIALNEDLRSWTAADMAAQN
;
A
#
# COMPACT_ATOMS: atom_id res chain seq x y z
N PHE A 1 2.04 1.69 -13.66
CA PHE A 1 1.38 2.17 -14.90
C PHE A 1 0.13 3.01 -14.61
N VAL A 2 -0.35 3.05 -13.36
CA VAL A 2 -1.36 3.98 -12.85
C VAL A 2 -0.78 4.81 -11.72
N ARG A 3 -1.41 5.93 -11.38
CA ARG A 3 -1.07 6.75 -10.19
C ARG A 3 -2.34 7.35 -9.60
N PHE A 4 -2.41 7.39 -8.27
CA PHE A 4 -3.38 8.18 -7.52
C PHE A 4 -2.63 9.21 -6.67
N ASP A 5 -3.19 10.41 -6.53
CA ASP A 5 -2.66 11.48 -5.69
C ASP A 5 -3.80 12.12 -4.90
N SER A 6 -3.74 12.08 -3.57
CA SER A 6 -4.79 12.61 -2.70
C SER A 6 -4.82 14.15 -2.66
N ASP A 7 -3.70 14.79 -3.03
CA ASP A 7 -3.53 16.24 -2.96
C ASP A 7 -3.89 16.94 -4.28
N ALA A 8 -4.24 16.17 -5.32
CA ALA A 8 -4.73 16.71 -6.58
C ALA A 8 -6.08 17.43 -6.40
N GLU A 9 -6.37 18.43 -7.25
CA GLU A 9 -7.64 19.19 -7.21
C GLU A 9 -8.87 18.28 -7.35
N SER A 10 -8.76 17.24 -8.17
CA SER A 10 -9.77 16.20 -8.34
C SER A 10 -9.12 14.83 -8.16
N PRO A 11 -9.00 14.32 -6.90
CA PRO A 11 -8.32 13.06 -6.64
C PRO A 11 -9.01 11.89 -7.35
N ARG A 12 -8.31 11.35 -8.36
CA ARG A 12 -8.72 10.22 -9.20
C ARG A 12 -7.48 9.39 -9.56
N GLU A 13 -7.68 8.11 -9.82
CA GLU A 13 -6.62 7.29 -10.39
C GLU A 13 -6.46 7.64 -11.88
N GLU A 14 -5.20 7.80 -12.30
CA GLU A 14 -4.84 8.28 -13.63
C GLU A 14 -3.91 7.28 -14.36
N PRO A 15 -4.06 7.15 -15.68
CA PRO A 15 -3.15 6.36 -16.50
C PRO A 15 -1.76 7.01 -16.56
N ARG A 16 -0.72 6.18 -16.56
CA ARG A 16 0.70 6.58 -16.73
C ARG A 16 1.39 5.78 -17.84
N ALA A 17 0.62 5.06 -18.64
CA ALA A 17 1.08 4.34 -19.83
C ALA A 17 -0.05 4.24 -20.88
N PRO A 18 0.24 4.30 -22.20
CA PRO A 18 -0.80 4.34 -23.23
C PRO A 18 -1.74 3.13 -23.23
N TRP A 19 -1.23 1.94 -22.92
CA TRP A 19 -2.01 0.71 -23.00
C TRP A 19 -3.12 0.61 -21.95
N VAL A 20 -3.03 1.34 -20.83
CA VAL A 20 -4.09 1.33 -19.80
C VAL A 20 -5.21 2.33 -20.11
N GLU A 21 -5.00 3.27 -21.04
CA GLU A 21 -6.03 4.26 -21.42
C GLU A 21 -7.26 3.62 -22.08
N GLN A 22 -7.14 2.38 -22.57
CA GLN A 22 -8.25 1.62 -23.13
C GLN A 22 -9.26 1.14 -22.10
N GLU A 23 -8.93 1.18 -20.80
CA GLU A 23 -9.81 0.75 -19.72
C GLU A 23 -11.03 1.67 -19.60
N GLY A 24 -12.20 1.06 -19.39
CA GLY A 24 -13.48 1.77 -19.29
C GLY A 24 -13.65 2.59 -18.01
N PRO A 25 -14.65 3.49 -17.97
CA PRO A 25 -14.92 4.33 -16.80
C PRO A 25 -15.16 3.53 -15.51
N GLU A 26 -15.71 2.32 -15.61
CA GLU A 26 -15.96 1.45 -14.45
C GLU A 26 -14.67 1.03 -13.74
N TYR A 27 -13.59 0.76 -14.49
CA TYR A 27 -12.28 0.43 -13.94
C TYR A 27 -11.75 1.61 -13.11
N TRP A 28 -11.71 2.79 -13.72
CA TRP A 28 -11.20 4.00 -13.10
C TRP A 28 -12.01 4.44 -11.88
N ASP A 29 -13.33 4.36 -11.95
CA ASP A 29 -14.22 4.71 -10.84
C ASP A 29 -14.06 3.73 -9.67
N ARG A 30 -13.91 2.43 -9.96
CA ARG A 30 -13.68 1.40 -8.93
C ARG A 30 -12.37 1.63 -8.21
N ASN A 31 -11.26 1.75 -8.94
CA ASN A 31 -9.95 1.91 -8.30
C ASN A 31 -9.81 3.27 -7.60
N THR A 32 -10.39 4.33 -8.16
CA THR A 32 -10.45 5.63 -7.47
C THR A 32 -11.14 5.52 -6.10
N ARG A 33 -12.24 4.74 -5.99
CA ARG A 33 -12.89 4.50 -4.70
C ARG A 33 -12.00 3.71 -3.75
N ILE A 34 -11.29 2.72 -4.26
CA ILE A 34 -10.32 1.92 -3.47
C ILE A 34 -9.21 2.83 -2.91
N CYS A 35 -8.55 3.63 -3.75
CA CYS A 35 -7.49 4.54 -3.30
C CYS A 35 -7.99 5.58 -2.28
N LYS A 36 -9.21 6.09 -2.44
CA LYS A 36 -9.83 7.00 -1.46
C LYS A 36 -10.09 6.31 -0.11
N ALA A 37 -10.55 5.06 -0.14
CA ALA A 37 -10.74 4.27 1.09
C ALA A 37 -9.39 3.98 1.76
N GLU A 38 -8.38 3.57 0.98
CA GLU A 38 -7.03 3.33 1.46
C GLU A 38 -6.42 4.57 2.12
N THR A 39 -6.62 5.76 1.55
CA THR A 39 -6.13 7.03 2.14
C THR A 39 -6.63 7.20 3.58
N GLN A 40 -7.90 6.86 3.87
CA GLN A 40 -8.42 6.90 5.24
C GLN A 40 -7.81 5.80 6.12
N THR A 41 -7.63 4.60 5.58
CA THR A 41 -6.95 3.49 6.28
C THR A 41 -5.51 3.86 6.67
N TYR A 42 -4.71 4.40 5.74
CA TYR A 42 -3.34 4.86 6.01
C TYR A 42 -3.31 5.95 7.09
N ARG A 43 -4.27 6.88 7.07
CA ARG A 43 -4.39 7.91 8.12
C ARG A 43 -4.67 7.31 9.50
N VAL A 44 -5.51 6.29 9.59
CA VAL A 44 -5.76 5.58 10.86
C VAL A 44 -4.52 4.80 11.31
N ASN A 45 -3.88 4.08 10.39
CA ASN A 45 -2.68 3.30 10.67
C ASN A 45 -1.53 4.19 11.19
N LEU A 46 -1.32 5.36 10.59
CA LEU A 46 -0.33 6.34 11.09
C LEU A 46 -0.61 6.75 12.54
N ARG A 47 -1.87 6.99 12.92
CA ARG A 47 -2.23 7.32 14.30
C ARG A 47 -1.99 6.15 15.26
N THR A 48 -2.20 4.93 14.80
CA THR A 48 -1.91 3.71 15.58
C THR A 48 -0.41 3.55 15.77
N LEU A 49 0.39 3.70 14.72
CA LEU A 49 1.85 3.58 14.76
C LEU A 49 2.48 4.61 15.69
N LEU A 50 2.03 5.87 15.63
CA LEU A 50 2.44 6.91 16.58
C LEU A 50 2.29 6.46 18.04
N ARG A 51 1.19 5.76 18.37
CA ARG A 51 0.95 5.23 19.72
C ARG A 51 1.86 4.04 20.04
N TYR A 52 2.01 3.09 19.13
CA TYR A 52 2.87 1.92 19.34
C TYR A 52 4.33 2.29 19.56
N TYR A 53 4.82 3.32 18.87
CA TYR A 53 6.19 3.81 19.01
C TYR A 53 6.35 4.94 20.04
N ASN A 54 5.29 5.31 20.76
CA ASN A 54 5.28 6.42 21.73
C ASN A 54 5.82 7.74 21.16
N GLN A 55 5.48 8.05 19.91
CA GLN A 55 5.92 9.26 19.19
C GLN A 55 4.93 10.42 19.37
N SER A 56 5.45 11.65 19.30
CA SER A 56 4.64 12.86 19.42
C SER A 56 3.81 13.14 18.16
N GLU A 57 2.60 13.68 18.32
CA GLU A 57 1.71 13.99 17.19
C GLU A 57 2.24 15.07 16.23
N ALA A 58 3.20 15.89 16.66
CA ALA A 58 3.77 16.96 15.86
C ALA A 58 4.85 16.50 14.85
N GLY A 59 5.25 15.22 14.90
CA GLY A 59 6.24 14.64 13.99
C GLY A 59 5.69 14.36 12.59
N SER A 60 6.56 14.40 11.58
CA SER A 60 6.24 13.89 10.25
C SER A 60 6.67 12.43 10.16
N HIS A 61 5.75 11.57 9.73
CA HIS A 61 5.95 10.12 9.65
C HIS A 61 5.45 9.58 8.32
N THR A 62 6.06 8.49 7.86
CA THR A 62 5.73 7.85 6.58
C THR A 62 5.35 6.39 6.83
N PHE A 63 4.19 5.97 6.34
CA PHE A 63 3.79 4.57 6.32
C PHE A 63 3.62 4.14 4.86
N GLN A 64 4.32 3.07 4.47
CA GLN A 64 4.38 2.60 3.08
C GLN A 64 3.92 1.15 3.01
N ASN A 65 3.24 0.80 1.92
CA ASN A 65 2.89 -0.57 1.57
C ASN A 65 3.41 -0.86 0.16
N MET A 66 4.11 -1.98 0.00
CA MET A 66 4.47 -2.55 -1.28
C MET A 66 3.79 -3.92 -1.39
N TYR A 67 3.01 -4.09 -2.44
CA TYR A 67 2.37 -5.36 -2.74
C TYR A 67 2.43 -5.65 -4.24
N GLY A 68 2.34 -6.92 -4.59
CA GLY A 68 2.42 -7.34 -5.98
C GLY A 68 2.58 -8.85 -6.12
N CYS A 69 2.87 -9.28 -7.34
CA CYS A 69 3.17 -10.67 -7.63
C CYS A 69 4.09 -10.81 -8.84
N ASP A 70 4.88 -11.89 -8.83
CA ASP A 70 5.62 -12.37 -9.98
C ASP A 70 4.88 -13.55 -10.60
N LEU A 71 4.80 -13.56 -11.93
CA LEU A 71 4.26 -14.68 -12.70
C LEU A 71 5.40 -15.42 -13.41
N GLY A 72 5.32 -16.75 -13.40
CA GLY A 72 6.25 -17.60 -14.13
C GLY A 72 6.01 -17.58 -15.65
N PRO A 73 6.88 -18.23 -16.44
CA PRO A 73 6.72 -18.32 -17.90
C PRO A 73 5.43 -19.01 -18.36
N ASP A 74 4.81 -19.83 -17.51
CA ASP A 74 3.51 -20.47 -17.74
C ASP A 74 2.32 -19.59 -17.33
N GLY A 75 2.57 -18.34 -16.92
CA GLY A 75 1.56 -17.37 -16.48
C GLY A 75 1.02 -17.64 -15.09
N ARG A 76 1.54 -18.63 -14.36
CA ARG A 76 1.08 -18.95 -13.00
C ARG A 76 1.80 -18.11 -11.96
N LEU A 77 1.13 -17.91 -10.81
CA LEU A 77 1.70 -17.22 -9.66
C LEU A 77 2.98 -17.94 -9.21
N LEU A 78 4.10 -17.21 -9.26
CA LEU A 78 5.39 -17.67 -8.77
C LEU A 78 5.64 -17.16 -7.34
N ARG A 79 5.30 -15.89 -7.09
CA ARG A 79 5.52 -15.25 -5.79
C ARG A 79 4.52 -14.12 -5.55
N GLY A 80 4.03 -14.01 -4.32
CA GLY A 80 3.25 -12.86 -3.86
C GLY A 80 4.06 -11.99 -2.90
N TYR A 81 3.71 -10.72 -2.84
CA TYR A 81 4.34 -9.73 -1.97
C TYR A 81 3.28 -8.91 -1.24
N GLU A 82 3.51 -8.70 0.06
CA GLU A 82 2.83 -7.71 0.87
C GLU A 82 3.79 -7.29 1.99
N GLN A 83 4.25 -6.04 1.94
CA GLN A 83 5.33 -5.53 2.79
C GLN A 83 4.99 -4.12 3.25
N PHE A 84 5.07 -3.89 4.55
CA PHE A 84 4.83 -2.60 5.16
C PHE A 84 6.13 -2.05 5.74
N ALA A 85 6.33 -0.75 5.58
CA ALA A 85 7.46 -0.01 6.15
C ALA A 85 6.97 1.24 6.89
N TYR A 86 7.65 1.58 7.98
CA TYR A 86 7.39 2.76 8.78
C TYR A 86 8.66 3.59 8.94
N ASP A 87 8.60 4.87 8.61
CA ASP A 87 9.72 5.82 8.60
C ASP A 87 10.96 5.30 7.85
N GLY A 88 10.72 4.63 6.71
CA GLY A 88 11.76 4.10 5.82
C GLY A 88 12.43 2.81 6.32
N LYS A 89 11.90 2.17 7.36
CA LYS A 89 12.37 0.87 7.88
C LYS A 89 11.28 -0.18 7.75
N ASP A 90 11.69 -1.44 7.57
CA ASP A 90 10.76 -2.57 7.55
C ASP A 90 9.92 -2.59 8.84
N TYR A 91 8.62 -2.84 8.68
CA TYR A 91 7.66 -2.95 9.79
C TYR A 91 7.14 -4.39 9.89
N ILE A 92 6.39 -4.86 8.89
CA ILE A 92 5.91 -6.24 8.82
C ILE A 92 5.80 -6.70 7.36
N ALA A 93 6.14 -7.94 7.08
CA ALA A 93 6.10 -8.51 5.72
C ALA A 93 5.49 -9.91 5.69
N LEU A 94 4.69 -10.18 4.67
CA LEU A 94 4.13 -11.50 4.38
C LEU A 94 5.25 -12.42 3.86
N ASN A 95 5.37 -13.59 4.47
CA ASN A 95 6.36 -14.59 4.08
C ASN A 95 5.98 -15.26 2.77
N GLU A 96 6.95 -15.94 2.16
CA GLU A 96 6.78 -16.63 0.87
C GLU A 96 5.70 -17.72 0.87
N ASP A 97 5.36 -18.24 2.05
CA ASP A 97 4.27 -19.20 2.22
C ASP A 97 2.87 -18.58 2.10
N LEU A 98 2.79 -17.24 2.00
CA LEU A 98 1.58 -16.41 1.94
C LEU A 98 0.63 -16.62 3.12
N ARG A 99 1.16 -17.06 4.27
CA ARG A 99 0.37 -17.46 5.45
C ARG A 99 0.96 -16.99 6.75
N SER A 100 2.27 -16.81 6.82
CA SER A 100 2.96 -16.31 8.00
C SER A 100 3.56 -14.93 7.74
N TRP A 101 3.84 -14.21 8.82
CA TRP A 101 4.35 -12.85 8.78
C TRP A 101 5.68 -12.77 9.53
N THR A 102 6.59 -11.95 9.01
CA THR A 102 7.81 -11.54 9.72
C THR A 102 7.62 -10.09 10.19
N ALA A 103 7.63 -9.89 11.51
CA ALA A 103 7.62 -8.58 12.15
C ALA A 103 9.06 -8.11 12.41
N ALA A 104 9.35 -6.83 12.12
CA ALA A 104 10.69 -6.28 12.26
C ALA A 104 11.06 -5.93 13.71
N ASP A 105 10.07 -5.58 14.55
CA ASP A 105 10.27 -5.23 15.95
C ASP A 105 9.06 -5.61 16.82
N MET A 106 9.12 -5.27 18.12
CA MET A 106 8.06 -5.55 19.09
C MET A 106 6.77 -4.77 18.84
N ALA A 107 6.86 -3.57 18.24
CA ALA A 107 5.67 -2.77 17.95
C ALA A 107 4.86 -3.45 16.82
N ALA A 108 5.55 -4.00 15.83
CA ALA A 108 4.96 -4.77 14.73
C ALA A 108 4.32 -6.11 15.12
N GLN A 109 4.44 -6.55 16.38
CA GLN A 109 3.79 -7.77 16.88
C GLN A 109 2.42 -7.52 17.54
N ASN A 110 1.98 -6.25 17.69
CA ASN A 110 0.72 -5.89 18.38
C ASN A 110 -0.52 -5.89 17.48
#